data_AF-A0AAW1WIV3-F1
#
_entry.id   AF-A0AAW1WIV3-F1
#
_cell.length_a   1.000
_cell.length_b   1.000
_cell.length_c   1.000
_cell.angle_alpha   90.00
_cell.angle_beta   90.00
_cell.angle_gamma   90.00
#
_symmetry.space_group_name_H-M   'P 1'
#
loop_
_entity.id
_entity.type
_entity.pdbx_description
1 polymer ?
#
loop_
_entity_poly.entity_id
_entity_poly.type
_entity_poly.pdbx_seq_one_letter_code
_entity_poly.pdbx_strand_id
1 'polypeptide(L)'
;MGWLLRYLVTLLSSLILSFCTCQDKIVPGKFVSGNLTLNSSLGAFSLGFFSPENSTKYFLGIQYNTFLETTIVWVANRESPLDSPGVFMLGSDGNLAVLNEARKVMVWSSNVSVSAVSKNSTTGSLLDTGNLVLPFGVDTLWESFNYPSDHILPSMKISLNKRTGQQSVSDSSVQLRIWLSPTGELELLQWQGSTKTWLPLLKYPDDNCDFYARCGPYSACRRDEPRSSPCKCLTGFTAKFPNQWAAGDWSGGCVRENVLTCGNGILESYFSKLEKVKLPDHSVLYAYVNVTDENNIGNCLAWFGELMDLEIHDIDPYEIYIRVHGSEPGSMGLSVNSLKWSLVIAIVSSAAGLLTIIFGYFLWKKNLGKEGRTTGRMSEIISNISAAREKNNTELPLFNLRSILATTNNFSETNKLGEGGFGPVYKVTLLY
;
A
#
# COMPACT_ATOMS: atom_id res chain seq x y z
N MET A 1 30.45 65.25 -32.08
CA MET A 1 30.56 64.61 -30.75
C MET A 1 29.65 63.39 -30.55
N GLY A 2 28.34 63.46 -30.87
CA GLY A 2 27.38 62.41 -30.51
C GLY A 2 27.55 61.04 -31.20
N TRP A 3 28.12 61.00 -32.41
CA TRP A 3 28.36 59.74 -33.14
C TRP A 3 29.49 58.90 -32.53
N LEU A 4 30.54 59.56 -32.04
CA LEU A 4 31.65 58.88 -31.34
C LEU A 4 31.19 58.30 -30.01
N LEU A 5 30.31 58.99 -29.28
CA LEU A 5 29.77 58.49 -28.01
C LEU A 5 28.87 57.26 -28.21
N ARG A 6 28.03 57.24 -29.27
CA ARG A 6 27.22 56.06 -29.61
C ARG A 6 28.09 54.87 -30.01
N TYR A 7 29.13 55.12 -30.80
CA TYR A 7 30.08 54.08 -31.22
C TYR A 7 30.86 53.51 -30.02
N LEU A 8 31.30 54.38 -29.10
CA LEU A 8 32.01 53.98 -27.88
C LEU A 8 31.10 53.18 -26.94
N VAL A 9 29.81 53.54 -26.81
CA VAL A 9 28.83 52.80 -26.01
C VAL A 9 28.52 51.44 -26.62
N THR A 10 28.41 51.32 -27.95
CA THR A 10 28.24 50.02 -28.62
C THR A 10 29.51 49.15 -28.56
N LEU A 11 30.70 49.77 -28.56
CA LEU A 11 31.97 49.06 -28.38
C LEU A 11 32.11 48.57 -26.94
N LEU A 12 31.77 49.40 -25.94
CA LEU A 12 31.76 49.01 -24.53
C LEU A 12 30.69 47.95 -24.24
N SER A 13 29.50 48.03 -24.85
CA SER A 13 28.45 47.01 -24.68
C SER A 13 28.81 45.68 -25.32
N SER A 14 29.63 45.67 -26.37
CA SER A 14 30.16 44.44 -26.99
C SER A 14 31.39 43.88 -26.24
N LEU A 15 32.15 44.73 -25.53
CA LEU A 15 33.24 44.31 -24.62
C LEU A 15 32.74 43.80 -23.26
N ILE A 16 31.49 44.05 -22.87
CA ILE A 16 30.85 43.51 -21.64
C ILE A 16 30.18 42.15 -21.89
N LEU A 17 30.03 41.71 -23.14
CA LEU A 17 29.65 40.33 -23.48
C LEU A 17 30.90 39.42 -23.42
N SER A 18 31.52 39.33 -22.25
CA SER A 18 32.23 38.12 -21.88
C SER A 18 31.19 37.02 -21.79
N PHE A 19 30.94 36.32 -22.89
CA PHE A 19 30.24 35.05 -22.86
C PHE A 19 31.06 34.12 -21.96
N CYS A 20 30.70 34.05 -20.68
CA CYS A 20 31.03 32.89 -19.87
C CYS A 20 30.32 31.72 -20.57
N THR A 21 31.07 30.99 -21.41
CA THR A 21 30.59 29.73 -21.94
C THR A 21 30.63 28.76 -20.77
N CYS A 22 29.48 28.53 -20.13
CA CYS A 22 29.38 27.47 -19.14
C CYS A 22 29.79 26.16 -19.83
N GLN A 23 30.89 25.58 -19.39
CA GLN A 23 31.33 24.29 -19.88
C GLN A 23 30.46 23.23 -19.19
N ASP A 24 29.36 22.87 -19.84
CA ASP A 24 28.41 21.84 -19.42
C ASP A 24 28.77 20.45 -19.97
N LYS A 25 29.70 20.41 -20.94
CA LYS A 25 30.17 19.18 -21.59
C LYS A 25 31.62 18.83 -21.28
N ILE A 26 31.84 17.54 -21.01
CA ILE A 26 33.17 16.92 -20.95
C ILE A 26 33.38 16.10 -22.23
N VAL A 27 34.34 16.55 -23.05
CA VAL A 27 34.68 15.96 -24.35
C VAL A 27 36.05 15.27 -24.28
N PRO A 28 36.37 14.36 -25.22
CA PRO A 28 37.68 13.70 -25.23
C PRO A 28 38.83 14.72 -25.22
N GLY A 29 39.83 14.48 -24.37
CA GLY A 29 40.99 15.37 -24.21
C GLY A 29 40.78 16.57 -23.26
N LYS A 30 39.55 16.82 -22.79
CA LYS A 30 39.27 17.76 -21.70
C LYS A 30 39.14 17.01 -20.37
N PHE A 31 39.48 17.69 -19.29
CA PHE A 31 39.43 17.12 -17.94
C PHE A 31 39.13 18.20 -16.90
N VAL A 32 38.57 17.77 -15.77
CA VAL A 32 38.33 18.55 -14.56
C VAL A 32 39.33 18.07 -13.51
N SER A 33 40.02 18.99 -12.84
CA SER A 33 41.07 18.68 -11.86
C SER A 33 41.29 19.88 -10.94
N GLY A 34 41.71 19.64 -9.70
CA GLY A 34 41.93 20.72 -8.72
C GLY A 34 40.66 21.56 -8.53
N ASN A 35 40.78 22.88 -8.74
CA ASN A 35 39.69 23.84 -8.54
C ASN A 35 38.81 24.06 -9.79
N LEU A 36 39.07 23.35 -10.89
CA LEU A 36 38.22 23.44 -12.07
C LEU A 36 36.88 22.75 -11.82
N THR A 37 35.81 23.29 -12.40
CA THR A 37 34.46 22.70 -12.35
C THR A 37 33.84 22.63 -13.73
N LEU A 38 32.92 21.68 -13.89
CA LEU A 38 32.00 21.58 -15.02
C LEU A 38 30.63 22.09 -14.54
N ASN A 39 30.07 23.11 -15.19
CA ASN A 39 28.83 23.75 -14.73
C ASN A 39 27.69 23.44 -15.69
N SER A 40 26.50 23.15 -15.18
CA SER A 40 25.32 22.95 -16.02
C SER A 40 24.98 24.22 -16.82
N SER A 41 24.21 24.09 -17.90
CA SER A 41 23.97 25.17 -18.87
C SER A 41 23.41 26.46 -18.24
N LEU A 42 22.47 26.34 -17.31
CA LEU A 42 21.90 27.47 -16.57
C LEU A 42 22.63 27.75 -15.25
N GLY A 43 23.69 26.98 -14.94
CA GLY A 43 24.49 27.14 -13.75
C GLY A 43 23.80 26.73 -12.45
N ALA A 44 22.76 25.89 -12.53
CA ALA A 44 22.07 25.34 -11.36
C ALA A 44 22.96 24.37 -10.55
N PHE A 45 23.77 23.57 -11.25
CA PHE A 45 24.66 22.57 -10.68
C PHE A 45 26.10 22.74 -11.18
N SER A 46 27.05 22.34 -10.34
CA SER A 46 28.47 22.24 -10.71
C SER A 46 29.05 20.90 -10.26
N LEU A 47 29.93 20.34 -11.09
CA LEU A 47 30.66 19.11 -10.85
C LEU A 47 32.14 19.45 -10.66
N GLY A 48 32.74 18.98 -9.58
CA GLY A 48 34.15 19.26 -9.27
C GLY A 48 34.69 18.40 -8.14
N PHE A 49 35.99 18.54 -7.88
CA PHE A 49 36.61 17.89 -6.73
C PHE A 49 36.39 18.71 -5.47
N PHE A 50 36.10 18.02 -4.37
CA PHE A 50 35.94 18.62 -3.05
C PHE A 50 36.58 17.74 -1.98
N SER A 51 36.86 18.35 -0.82
CA SER A 51 37.21 17.63 0.41
C SER A 51 36.16 18.00 1.47
N PRO A 52 35.51 17.02 2.12
CA PRO A 52 34.65 17.28 3.26
C PRO A 52 35.38 18.03 4.37
N GLU A 53 34.64 18.76 5.20
CA GLU A 53 35.22 19.43 6.36
C GLU A 53 35.92 18.41 7.28
N ASN A 54 37.13 18.76 7.74
CA ASN A 54 38.00 17.89 8.56
C ASN A 54 38.45 16.58 7.89
N SER A 55 38.33 16.45 6.57
CA SER A 55 38.86 15.32 5.80
C SER A 55 40.12 15.71 5.03
N THR A 56 41.05 14.78 4.90
CA THR A 56 42.20 14.85 3.97
C THR A 56 41.92 14.14 2.64
N LYS A 57 40.72 13.57 2.49
CA LYS A 57 40.33 12.76 1.34
C LYS A 57 39.52 13.57 0.34
N TYR A 58 39.80 13.35 -0.94
CA TYR A 58 39.16 14.02 -2.05
C TYR A 58 38.16 13.14 -2.78
N PHE A 59 37.08 13.78 -3.22
CA PHE A 59 35.98 13.17 -3.94
C PHE A 59 35.58 14.02 -5.13
N LEU A 60 35.13 13.39 -6.20
CA LEU A 60 34.40 14.05 -7.27
C LEU A 60 32.91 14.05 -6.92
N GLY A 61 32.28 15.22 -6.90
CA GLY A 61 30.86 15.33 -6.62
C GLY A 61 30.16 16.43 -7.41
N ILE A 62 28.84 16.31 -7.47
CA ILE A 62 27.93 17.33 -8.00
C ILE A 62 27.39 18.11 -6.82
N GLN A 63 27.36 19.43 -6.95
CA GLN A 63 26.82 20.34 -5.95
C GLN A 63 25.86 21.34 -6.59
N TYR A 64 25.02 21.94 -5.75
CA TYR A 64 24.29 23.13 -6.15
C TYR A 64 25.25 24.32 -6.32
N ASN A 65 25.14 25.02 -7.44
CA ASN A 65 25.97 26.18 -7.73
C ASN A 65 25.25 27.51 -7.41
N THR A 66 23.97 27.45 -7.05
CA THR A 66 23.11 28.60 -6.73
C THR A 66 23.12 29.01 -5.26
N PHE A 67 23.71 28.19 -4.37
CA PHE A 67 23.66 28.38 -2.92
C PHE A 67 25.02 28.76 -2.34
N LEU A 68 25.02 29.47 -1.21
CA LEU A 68 26.25 29.94 -0.55
C LEU A 68 26.96 28.81 0.24
N GLU A 69 26.20 27.84 0.73
CA GLU A 69 26.73 26.65 1.40
C GLU A 69 26.86 25.50 0.39
N THR A 70 28.03 24.85 0.40
CA THR A 70 28.32 23.71 -0.47
C THR A 70 27.46 22.51 -0.09
N THR A 71 26.39 22.28 -0.85
CA THR A 71 25.54 21.10 -0.73
C THR A 71 25.92 20.10 -1.83
N ILE A 72 26.62 19.04 -1.46
CA ILE A 72 26.96 17.93 -2.36
C ILE A 72 25.73 17.01 -2.48
N VAL A 73 25.28 16.76 -3.70
CA VAL A 73 24.07 15.96 -3.99
C VAL A 73 24.37 14.61 -4.64
N TRP A 74 25.61 14.40 -5.09
CA TRP A 74 26.04 13.15 -5.69
C TRP A 74 27.57 13.02 -5.60
N VAL A 75 28.08 11.81 -5.34
CA VAL A 75 29.52 11.53 -5.22
C VAL A 75 29.89 10.29 -6.04
N ALA A 76 30.86 10.44 -6.94
CA ALA A 76 31.31 9.35 -7.82
C ALA A 76 32.10 8.29 -7.06
N ASN A 77 33.21 8.70 -6.43
CA ASN A 77 34.21 7.81 -5.83
C ASN A 77 34.05 7.68 -4.31
N ARG A 78 32.80 7.59 -3.82
CA ARG A 78 32.48 7.49 -2.38
C ARG A 78 33.19 6.34 -1.67
N GLU A 79 33.27 5.17 -2.30
CA GLU A 79 33.91 3.96 -1.76
C GLU A 79 35.42 3.91 -2.03
N SER A 80 35.95 4.86 -2.80
CA SER A 80 37.37 4.88 -3.23
C SER A 80 37.91 6.32 -3.22
N PRO A 81 38.09 6.89 -2.01
CA PRO A 81 38.58 8.25 -1.83
C PRO A 81 40.00 8.43 -2.36
N LEU A 82 40.32 9.66 -2.77
CA LEU A 82 41.65 10.04 -3.24
C LEU A 82 42.46 10.75 -2.15
N ASP A 83 43.79 10.64 -2.19
CA ASP A 83 44.71 11.35 -1.29
C ASP A 83 45.04 12.78 -1.75
N SER A 84 44.81 13.08 -3.02
CA SER A 84 44.93 14.42 -3.62
C SER A 84 43.83 14.62 -4.66
N PRO A 85 43.53 15.87 -5.09
CA PRO A 85 42.58 16.10 -6.16
C PRO A 85 42.92 15.27 -7.40
N GLY A 86 41.96 14.49 -7.87
CA GLY A 86 42.13 13.62 -9.03
C GLY A 86 41.92 14.34 -10.36
N VAL A 87 41.79 13.54 -11.41
CA VAL A 87 41.42 13.97 -12.75
C VAL A 87 40.12 13.28 -13.14
N PHE A 88 39.08 14.06 -13.41
CA PHE A 88 37.84 13.59 -14.02
C PHE A 88 37.88 13.86 -15.52
N MET A 89 37.64 12.85 -16.33
CA MET A 89 37.71 12.96 -17.79
C MET A 89 36.82 11.96 -18.50
N LEU A 90 36.60 12.21 -19.79
CA LEU A 90 36.09 11.20 -20.70
C LEU A 90 37.28 10.41 -21.28
N GLY A 91 37.33 9.12 -20.97
CA GLY A 91 38.34 8.19 -21.44
C GLY A 91 38.23 7.91 -22.95
N SER A 92 39.33 7.44 -23.54
CA SER A 92 39.35 7.01 -24.95
C SER A 92 38.50 5.75 -25.21
N ASP A 93 38.12 5.04 -24.14
CA ASP A 93 37.19 3.94 -24.15
C ASP A 93 35.72 4.37 -24.21
N GLY A 94 35.44 5.68 -24.13
CA GLY A 94 34.10 6.27 -24.16
C GLY A 94 33.42 6.35 -22.78
N ASN A 95 34.14 6.03 -21.69
CA ASN A 95 33.60 6.09 -20.33
C ASN A 95 34.00 7.37 -19.59
N LEU A 96 33.13 7.83 -18.69
CA LEU A 96 33.52 8.81 -17.68
C LEU A 96 34.42 8.12 -16.67
N ALA A 97 35.53 8.74 -16.30
CA ALA A 97 36.48 8.16 -15.37
C ALA A 97 37.04 9.20 -14.41
N VAL A 98 37.30 8.75 -13.18
CA VAL A 98 38.11 9.45 -12.19
C VAL A 98 39.43 8.71 -12.05
N LEU A 99 40.52 9.44 -12.19
CA LEU A 99 41.88 8.94 -11.99
C LEU A 99 42.56 9.71 -10.87
N ASN A 100 43.58 9.10 -10.26
CA ASN A 100 44.48 9.83 -9.38
C ASN A 100 45.29 10.90 -10.15
N GLU A 101 45.87 11.86 -9.44
CA GLU A 101 46.57 13.04 -10.00
C GLU A 101 47.67 12.67 -11.01
N ALA A 102 48.33 11.52 -10.83
CA ALA A 102 49.33 11.01 -11.76
C ALA A 102 48.75 10.36 -13.04
N ARG A 103 47.41 10.29 -13.20
CA ARG A 103 46.68 9.54 -14.25
C ARG A 103 47.08 8.07 -14.36
N LYS A 104 47.62 7.49 -13.29
CA LYS A 104 48.18 6.12 -13.30
C LYS A 104 47.13 5.08 -12.94
N VAL A 105 46.19 5.44 -12.08
CA VAL A 105 45.21 4.51 -11.52
C VAL A 105 43.82 5.10 -11.68
N MET A 106 42.95 4.36 -12.37
CA MET A 106 41.52 4.63 -12.43
C MET A 106 40.90 4.20 -11.11
N VAL A 107 40.21 5.12 -10.43
CA VAL A 107 39.56 4.87 -9.15
C VAL A 107 38.04 4.71 -9.28
N TRP A 108 37.46 5.25 -10.35
CA TRP A 108 36.04 5.13 -10.66
C TRP A 108 35.80 5.26 -12.16
N SER A 109 34.77 4.59 -12.68
CA SER A 109 34.32 4.69 -14.06
C SER A 109 32.81 4.45 -14.18
N SER A 110 32.17 5.03 -15.20
CA SER A 110 30.80 4.69 -15.59
C SER A 110 30.63 3.22 -15.99
N ASN A 111 31.71 2.55 -16.38
CA ASN A 111 31.79 1.13 -16.68
C ASN A 111 30.69 0.63 -17.63
N VAL A 112 30.51 1.33 -18.76
CA VAL A 112 29.57 0.95 -19.81
C VAL A 112 30.30 0.28 -20.97
N SER A 113 29.67 -0.74 -21.54
CA SER A 113 30.11 -1.37 -22.79
C SER A 113 29.81 -0.47 -23.98
N VAL A 114 30.75 0.41 -24.32
CA VAL A 114 30.61 1.38 -25.42
C VAL A 114 31.10 0.79 -26.74
N SER A 115 30.22 0.66 -27.72
CA SER A 115 30.53 0.25 -29.10
C SER A 115 31.54 1.20 -29.77
N ALA A 116 32.31 0.70 -30.74
CA ALA A 116 33.35 1.51 -31.42
C ALA A 116 32.78 2.79 -32.10
N VAL A 117 31.55 2.74 -32.60
CA VAL A 117 30.85 3.89 -33.20
C VAL A 117 30.50 4.94 -32.14
N SER A 118 30.09 4.51 -30.94
CA SER A 118 29.73 5.43 -29.87
C SER A 118 30.92 6.12 -29.24
N LYS A 119 32.09 5.48 -29.16
CA LYS A 119 33.32 6.08 -28.59
C LYS A 119 33.71 7.43 -29.22
N ASN A 120 33.50 7.59 -30.52
CA ASN A 120 33.85 8.81 -31.25
C ASN A 120 32.78 9.91 -31.14
N SER A 121 31.58 9.58 -30.67
CA SER A 121 30.44 10.50 -30.57
C SER A 121 29.99 10.75 -29.12
N THR A 122 30.55 10.03 -28.15
CA THR A 122 30.23 10.20 -26.74
C THR A 122 30.82 11.50 -26.20
N THR A 123 29.98 12.29 -25.55
CA THR A 123 30.37 13.46 -24.76
C THR A 123 29.63 13.38 -23.44
N GLY A 124 30.30 13.56 -22.30
CA GLY A 124 29.58 13.69 -21.05
C GLY A 124 28.93 15.06 -20.92
N SER A 125 27.75 15.12 -20.33
CA SER A 125 27.01 16.37 -20.11
C SER A 125 26.46 16.44 -18.69
N LEU A 126 26.60 17.59 -18.03
CA LEU A 126 25.91 17.89 -16.78
C LEU A 126 24.65 18.71 -17.08
N LEU A 127 23.49 18.13 -16.81
CA LEU A 127 22.20 18.78 -17.05
C LEU A 127 21.80 19.70 -15.89
N ASP A 128 20.93 20.68 -16.15
CA ASP A 128 20.37 21.57 -15.11
C ASP A 128 19.44 20.86 -14.13
N THR A 129 19.11 19.58 -14.37
CA THR A 129 18.44 18.73 -13.39
C THR A 129 19.40 18.19 -12.32
N GLY A 130 20.72 18.33 -12.52
CA GLY A 130 21.77 17.70 -11.71
C GLY A 130 22.18 16.31 -12.21
N ASN A 131 21.60 15.83 -13.31
CA ASN A 131 21.95 14.54 -13.90
C ASN A 131 23.23 14.66 -14.74
N LEU A 132 24.24 13.85 -14.43
CA LEU A 132 25.45 13.69 -15.25
C LEU A 132 25.24 12.51 -16.18
N VAL A 133 25.28 12.76 -17.49
CA VAL A 133 24.88 11.78 -18.51
C VAL A 133 25.96 11.52 -19.54
N LEU A 134 25.97 10.29 -20.07
CA LEU A 134 26.64 9.88 -21.30
C LEU A 134 25.61 9.62 -22.41
N PRO A 135 25.19 10.65 -23.16
CA PRO A 135 24.28 10.50 -24.30
C PRO A 135 24.93 9.77 -25.48
N PHE A 136 24.12 9.02 -26.23
CA PHE A 136 24.46 8.47 -27.53
C PHE A 136 23.24 8.46 -28.45
N GLY A 137 23.21 9.39 -29.42
CA GLY A 137 22.06 9.55 -30.30
C GLY A 137 20.81 9.98 -29.52
N VAL A 138 19.78 9.14 -29.55
CA VAL A 138 18.54 9.33 -28.77
C VAL A 138 18.55 8.63 -27.41
N ASP A 139 19.52 7.76 -27.18
CA ASP A 139 19.63 6.95 -25.97
C ASP A 139 20.62 7.56 -24.97
N THR A 140 20.47 7.19 -23.70
CA THR A 140 21.42 7.51 -22.63
C THR A 140 22.17 6.24 -22.24
N LEU A 141 23.49 6.20 -22.49
CA LEU A 141 24.33 5.03 -22.17
C LEU A 141 24.56 4.89 -20.66
N TRP A 142 24.66 6.01 -19.96
CA TRP A 142 24.87 6.08 -18.51
C TRP A 142 24.31 7.38 -17.96
N GLU A 143 23.80 7.34 -16.73
CA GLU A 143 23.37 8.54 -15.99
C GLU A 143 23.59 8.40 -14.50
N SER A 144 23.94 9.50 -13.82
CA SER A 144 24.18 9.51 -12.37
C SER A 144 22.92 9.24 -11.56
N PHE A 145 21.74 9.54 -12.10
CA PHE A 145 20.46 9.32 -11.44
C PHE A 145 20.12 7.85 -11.17
N ASN A 146 20.74 6.93 -11.92
CA ASN A 146 20.63 5.49 -11.65
C ASN A 146 21.56 5.01 -10.51
N TYR A 147 22.44 5.89 -10.03
CA TYR A 147 23.42 5.63 -8.96
C TYR A 147 23.34 6.74 -7.90
N PRO A 148 22.21 6.88 -7.20
CA PRO A 148 22.04 7.93 -6.19
C PRO A 148 23.03 7.76 -5.02
N SER A 149 23.37 8.87 -4.37
CA SER A 149 24.19 8.86 -3.15
C SER A 149 23.28 8.79 -1.92
N ASP A 150 23.13 9.89 -1.19
CA ASP A 150 22.23 10.09 -0.05
C ASP A 150 21.11 11.09 -0.37
N HIS A 151 21.14 11.71 -1.57
CA HIS A 151 20.17 12.70 -2.03
C HIS A 151 19.33 12.19 -3.20
N ILE A 152 18.06 12.56 -3.21
CA ILE A 152 17.13 12.39 -4.32
C ILE A 152 16.73 13.78 -4.80
N LEU A 153 16.97 14.05 -6.09
CA LEU A 153 16.62 15.31 -6.75
C LEU A 153 15.24 15.22 -7.43
N PRO A 154 14.57 16.35 -7.74
CA PRO A 154 13.17 16.35 -8.24
C PRO A 154 12.93 15.51 -9.50
N SER A 155 13.93 15.40 -10.38
CA SER A 155 13.86 14.62 -11.61
C SER A 155 14.47 13.21 -11.49
N MET A 156 15.01 12.85 -10.32
CA MET A 156 15.48 11.49 -10.05
C MET A 156 14.29 10.57 -9.86
N LYS A 157 14.43 9.33 -10.33
CA LYS A 157 13.34 8.37 -10.34
C LYS A 157 13.73 7.19 -9.48
N ILE A 158 13.05 7.07 -8.35
CA ILE A 158 13.20 5.92 -7.47
C ILE A 158 12.19 4.89 -7.93
N SER A 159 12.64 3.93 -8.72
CA SER A 159 11.84 2.77 -9.09
C SER A 159 12.63 1.50 -8.81
N LEU A 160 12.06 0.59 -8.02
CA LEU A 160 12.56 -0.78 -7.92
C LEU A 160 12.09 -1.52 -9.17
N ASN A 161 12.85 -1.42 -10.25
CA ASN A 161 12.46 -2.03 -11.51
C ASN A 161 12.56 -3.56 -11.43
N LYS A 162 11.42 -4.27 -11.51
CA LYS A 162 11.40 -5.70 -11.86
C LYS A 162 10.72 -6.04 -13.18
N ARG A 163 10.15 -5.08 -13.94
CA ARG A 163 9.78 -5.31 -15.38
C ARG A 163 9.20 -4.12 -16.19
N THR A 164 8.75 -3.00 -15.63
CA THR A 164 7.75 -2.15 -16.33
C THR A 164 8.17 -0.77 -16.82
N GLY A 165 9.41 -0.31 -16.59
CA GLY A 165 10.03 0.74 -17.42
C GLY A 165 9.23 2.02 -17.72
N GLN A 166 8.37 2.52 -16.82
CA GLN A 166 7.68 3.79 -17.02
C GLN A 166 7.80 4.70 -15.81
N GLN A 167 8.05 5.98 -16.10
CA GLN A 167 8.55 6.98 -15.19
C GLN A 167 7.68 8.24 -15.29
N SER A 168 7.27 8.84 -14.16
CA SER A 168 6.64 10.17 -14.14
C SER A 168 7.68 11.28 -13.89
N VAL A 169 7.43 12.43 -14.49
CA VAL A 169 8.24 13.66 -14.39
C VAL A 169 7.33 14.70 -13.75
N SER A 170 7.77 15.29 -12.63
CA SER A 170 7.15 16.48 -12.06
C SER A 170 8.16 17.60 -12.14
N ASP A 171 7.92 18.52 -13.08
CA ASP A 171 8.69 19.74 -13.24
C ASP A 171 8.07 20.79 -12.30
N SER A 172 8.70 21.03 -11.16
CA SER A 172 8.27 22.07 -10.22
C SER A 172 9.39 23.08 -10.04
N SER A 173 9.07 24.37 -10.17
CA SER A 173 9.97 25.51 -9.89
C SER A 173 10.46 25.58 -8.43
N VAL A 174 9.94 24.70 -7.58
CA VAL A 174 10.34 24.56 -6.18
C VAL A 174 11.50 23.58 -6.11
N GLN A 175 12.66 24.05 -5.63
CA GLN A 175 13.79 23.18 -5.37
C GLN A 175 13.49 22.34 -4.13
N LEU A 176 13.19 21.06 -4.35
CA LEU A 176 13.03 20.05 -3.31
C LEU A 176 14.24 19.11 -3.32
N ARG A 177 14.61 18.60 -2.15
CA ARG A 177 15.50 17.44 -2.05
C ARG A 177 14.99 16.52 -0.95
N ILE A 178 15.12 15.22 -1.17
CA ILE A 178 15.03 14.24 -0.09
C ILE A 178 16.45 13.81 0.23
N TRP A 179 16.82 13.77 1.50
CA TRP A 179 18.13 13.26 1.91
C TRP A 179 18.00 12.28 3.07
N LEU A 180 18.90 11.29 3.11
CA LEU A 180 19.04 10.37 4.22
C LEU A 180 20.19 10.84 5.11
N SER A 181 19.87 11.25 6.33
CA SER A 181 20.86 11.73 7.29
C SER A 181 21.79 10.60 7.76
N PRO A 182 23.00 10.92 8.26
CA PRO A 182 23.90 9.93 8.86
C PRO A 182 23.31 9.21 10.07
N THR A 183 22.30 9.78 10.72
CA THR A 183 21.56 9.15 11.84
C THR A 183 20.46 8.19 11.37
N GLY A 184 20.24 8.08 10.06
CA GLY A 184 19.24 7.18 9.46
C GLY A 184 17.86 7.78 9.29
N GLU A 185 17.76 9.12 9.33
CA GLU A 185 16.48 9.84 9.21
C GLU A 185 16.34 10.39 7.78
N LEU A 186 15.21 10.13 7.15
CA LEU A 186 14.89 10.64 5.82
C LEU A 186 14.14 11.97 5.95
N GLU A 187 14.64 13.02 5.31
CA GLU A 187 14.01 14.34 5.38
C GLU A 187 13.71 14.87 3.98
N LEU A 188 12.50 15.40 3.80
CA LEU A 188 12.13 16.21 2.65
C LEU A 188 12.40 17.67 2.99
N LEU A 189 13.30 18.30 2.24
CA LEU A 189 13.70 19.68 2.42
C LEU A 189 13.26 20.53 1.23
N GLN A 190 12.79 21.74 1.50
CA GLN A 190 12.47 22.76 0.52
C GLN A 190 13.45 23.92 0.61
N TRP A 191 13.93 24.40 -0.53
CA TRP A 191 14.77 25.58 -0.55
C TRP A 191 13.95 26.86 -0.36
N GLN A 192 14.32 27.66 0.64
CA GLN A 192 13.73 28.97 0.89
C GLN A 192 14.62 30.07 0.28
N GLY A 193 14.20 30.61 -0.87
CA GLY A 193 14.98 31.61 -1.61
C GLY A 193 15.26 32.91 -0.84
N SER A 194 14.39 33.31 0.08
CA SER A 194 14.53 34.54 0.88
C SER A 194 15.63 34.45 1.94
N THR A 195 15.72 33.31 2.64
CA THR A 195 16.69 33.09 3.72
C THR A 195 17.94 32.36 3.25
N LYS A 196 17.93 31.83 2.02
CA LYS A 196 18.96 30.96 1.47
C LYS A 196 19.26 29.75 2.37
N THR A 197 18.21 29.12 2.87
CA THR A 197 18.30 27.95 3.75
C THR A 197 17.39 26.83 3.27
N TRP A 198 17.76 25.60 3.61
CA TRP A 198 16.88 24.44 3.47
C TRP A 198 15.93 24.37 4.66
N LEU A 199 14.63 24.36 4.40
CA LEU A 199 13.59 24.17 5.42
C LEU A 199 13.09 22.73 5.38
N PRO A 200 13.06 22.02 6.53
CA PRO A 200 12.46 20.69 6.60
C PRO A 200 10.95 20.78 6.46
N LEU A 201 10.40 20.07 5.47
CA LEU A 201 8.96 19.91 5.28
C LEU A 201 8.44 18.66 5.98
N LEU A 202 9.18 17.55 5.87
CA LEU A 202 8.84 16.26 6.48
C LEU A 202 10.11 15.55 6.93
N LYS A 203 9.98 14.74 7.97
CA LYS A 203 11.03 13.87 8.51
C LYS A 203 10.45 12.47 8.76
N TYR A 204 11.25 11.43 8.57
CA TYR A 204 10.87 10.05 8.82
C TYR A 204 12.05 9.26 9.40
N PRO A 205 11.88 8.46 10.45
CA PRO A 205 10.69 8.35 11.28
C PRO A 205 10.42 9.66 12.06
N ASP A 206 9.15 10.03 12.24
CA ASP A 206 8.72 11.18 13.06
C ASP A 206 8.04 10.73 14.36
N ASP A 207 7.49 9.50 14.38
CA ASP A 207 6.92 8.87 15.55
C ASP A 207 7.58 7.52 15.89
N ASN A 208 7.43 7.07 17.14
CA ASN A 208 7.91 5.76 17.56
C ASN A 208 7.26 4.60 16.80
N CYS A 209 6.04 4.79 16.28
CA CYS A 209 5.35 3.80 15.45
C CYS A 209 5.91 3.67 14.03
N ASP A 210 6.67 4.66 13.54
CA ASP A 210 7.32 4.60 12.23
C ASP A 210 8.48 3.59 12.20
N PHE A 211 9.05 3.25 13.36
CA PHE A 211 10.10 2.25 13.45
C PHE A 211 9.54 0.86 13.14
N TYR A 212 10.19 0.19 12.20
CA TYR A 212 9.81 -1.14 11.76
C TYR A 212 9.63 -2.11 12.94
N ALA A 213 8.49 -2.78 12.96
CA ALA A 213 8.14 -3.79 13.97
C ALA A 213 8.22 -3.26 15.42
N ARG A 214 7.86 -1.97 15.62
CA ARG A 214 7.76 -1.39 16.97
C ARG A 214 6.90 -2.22 17.92
N CYS A 215 5.83 -2.80 17.38
CA CYS A 215 4.98 -3.76 18.07
C CYS A 215 5.12 -5.13 17.41
N GLY A 216 5.16 -6.19 18.22
CA GLY A 216 5.34 -7.56 17.74
C GLY A 216 4.14 -8.13 16.97
N PRO A 217 4.20 -9.42 16.58
CA PRO A 217 3.17 -10.05 15.76
C PRO A 217 1.74 -9.86 16.27
N TYR A 218 0.80 -9.66 15.36
CA TYR A 218 -0.63 -9.55 15.66
C TYR A 218 -0.99 -8.45 16.69
N SER A 219 -0.17 -7.41 16.73
CA SER A 219 -0.42 -6.19 17.48
C SER A 219 -0.23 -4.97 16.57
N ALA A 220 -0.86 -3.86 16.92
CA ALA A 220 -0.77 -2.62 16.16
C ALA A 220 -0.15 -1.51 17.02
N CYS A 221 0.71 -0.69 16.40
CA CYS A 221 1.20 0.54 16.99
C CYS A 221 0.19 1.67 16.76
N ARG A 222 -0.15 2.41 17.80
CA ARG A 222 -1.16 3.48 17.77
C ARG A 222 -0.51 4.82 18.08
N ARG A 223 -0.55 5.77 17.13
CA ARG A 223 0.00 7.13 17.36
C ARG A 223 -0.84 7.97 18.31
N ASP A 224 -2.13 7.65 18.45
CA ASP A 224 -3.04 8.33 19.37
C ASP A 224 -2.83 7.92 20.84
N GLU A 225 -2.11 6.82 21.08
CA GLU A 225 -1.81 6.33 22.42
C GLU A 225 -0.55 7.00 23.00
N PRO A 226 -0.42 7.08 24.35
CA PRO A 226 0.78 7.57 24.98
C PRO A 226 2.01 6.76 24.55
N ARG A 227 3.15 7.42 24.36
CA ARG A 227 4.44 6.79 24.00
C ARG A 227 4.90 5.69 24.97
N SER A 228 4.35 5.66 26.20
CA SER A 228 4.62 4.62 27.20
C SER A 228 3.89 3.29 26.94
N SER A 229 2.85 3.27 26.10
CA SER A 229 2.10 2.06 25.75
C SER A 229 1.45 2.15 24.36
N PRO A 230 2.24 2.33 23.28
CA PRO A 230 1.70 2.50 21.93
C PRO A 230 1.17 1.20 21.32
N CYS A 231 1.57 0.04 21.85
CA CYS A 231 1.22 -1.26 21.28
C CYS A 231 -0.04 -1.85 21.91
N LYS A 232 -0.99 -2.29 21.07
CA LYS A 232 -2.18 -3.02 21.48
C LYS A 232 -2.37 -4.29 20.65
N CYS A 233 -2.76 -5.38 21.31
CA CYS A 233 -3.16 -6.59 20.61
C CYS A 233 -4.39 -6.32 19.74
N LEU A 234 -4.45 -6.99 18.59
CA LEU A 234 -5.61 -6.99 17.73
C LEU A 234 -6.81 -7.66 18.44
N THR A 235 -8.03 -7.29 18.05
CA THR A 235 -9.25 -7.93 18.57
C THR A 235 -9.19 -9.45 18.37
N GLY A 236 -9.45 -10.22 19.43
CA GLY A 236 -9.35 -11.68 19.44
C GLY A 236 -7.93 -12.23 19.65
N PHE A 237 -6.99 -11.37 20.05
CA PHE A 237 -5.62 -11.75 20.40
C PHE A 237 -5.24 -11.22 21.79
N THR A 238 -4.40 -11.99 22.49
CA THR A 238 -3.83 -11.64 23.80
C THR A 238 -2.31 -11.65 23.76
N ALA A 239 -1.69 -10.90 24.67
CA ALA A 239 -0.24 -10.84 24.76
C ALA A 239 0.35 -12.24 24.99
N LYS A 240 1.32 -12.62 24.15
CA LYS A 240 2.00 -13.93 24.26
C LYS A 240 2.72 -14.10 25.60
N PHE A 241 3.30 -12.99 26.08
CA PHE A 241 4.00 -12.92 27.37
C PHE A 241 3.44 -11.76 28.20
N PRO A 242 2.33 -11.96 28.95
CA PRO A 242 1.64 -10.88 29.65
C PRO A 242 2.52 -10.06 30.62
N ASN A 243 3.45 -10.71 31.31
CA ASN A 243 4.37 -10.05 32.24
C ASN A 243 5.37 -9.13 31.53
N GLN A 244 5.89 -9.55 30.37
CA GLN A 244 6.78 -8.73 29.55
C GLN A 244 6.02 -7.56 28.92
N TRP A 245 4.80 -7.83 28.43
CA TRP A 245 3.90 -6.83 27.87
C TRP A 245 3.57 -5.72 28.87
N ALA A 246 3.25 -6.08 30.11
CA ALA A 246 2.99 -5.14 31.19
C ALA A 246 4.24 -4.34 31.62
N ALA A 247 5.45 -4.88 31.38
CA ALA A 247 6.71 -4.21 31.61
C ALA A 247 7.17 -3.31 30.45
N GLY A 248 6.40 -3.25 29.35
CA GLY A 248 6.72 -2.44 28.16
C GLY A 248 7.55 -3.17 27.10
N ASP A 249 7.71 -4.49 27.21
CA ASP A 249 8.30 -5.32 26.16
C ASP A 249 7.19 -5.96 25.31
N TRP A 250 6.94 -5.37 24.15
CA TRP A 250 5.91 -5.81 23.19
C TRP A 250 6.48 -6.66 22.05
N SER A 251 7.78 -7.00 22.10
CA SER A 251 8.47 -7.73 21.02
C SER A 251 7.90 -9.12 20.77
N GLY A 252 7.42 -9.78 21.83
CA GLY A 252 6.79 -11.10 21.77
C GLY A 252 5.43 -11.13 21.07
N GLY A 253 4.82 -9.96 20.83
CA GLY A 253 3.54 -9.84 20.15
C GLY A 253 2.37 -10.48 20.90
N CYS A 254 1.35 -10.81 20.12
CA CYS A 254 0.09 -11.39 20.58
C CYS A 254 -0.17 -12.73 19.91
N VAL A 255 -0.95 -13.57 20.57
CA VAL A 255 -1.42 -14.87 20.07
C VAL A 255 -2.93 -14.89 20.10
N ARG A 256 -3.52 -15.72 19.24
CA ARG A 256 -4.98 -15.86 19.21
C ARG A 256 -5.47 -16.43 20.53
N GLU A 257 -6.54 -15.85 21.05
CA GLU A 257 -7.22 -16.42 22.23
C GLU A 257 -7.82 -17.79 21.90
N ASN A 258 -8.46 -17.89 20.73
CA ASN A 258 -9.20 -19.05 20.29
C ASN A 258 -8.59 -19.62 18.99
N VAL A 259 -8.44 -20.95 18.94
CA VAL A 259 -7.95 -21.65 17.74
C VAL A 259 -9.01 -21.58 16.65
N LEU A 260 -8.59 -21.29 15.41
CA LEU A 260 -9.48 -21.29 14.25
C LEU A 260 -9.57 -22.69 13.66
N THR A 261 -10.78 -23.24 13.50
CA THR A 261 -10.98 -24.45 12.71
C THR A 261 -11.37 -24.11 11.27
N CYS A 262 -11.11 -25.03 10.34
CA CYS A 262 -11.51 -24.91 8.94
C CYS A 262 -12.39 -26.12 8.60
N GLY A 263 -13.69 -25.92 8.32
CA GLY A 263 -14.62 -27.03 8.07
C GLY A 263 -16.05 -26.61 7.70
N ASN A 264 -16.79 -27.55 7.10
CA ASN A 264 -18.08 -27.34 6.43
C ASN A 264 -19.22 -26.95 7.38
N GLY A 265 -19.55 -25.65 7.44
CA GLY A 265 -20.94 -25.22 7.51
C GLY A 265 -21.42 -24.47 8.75
N ILE A 266 -20.56 -24.09 9.71
CA ILE A 266 -20.96 -23.19 10.80
C ILE A 266 -19.87 -22.12 11.01
N LEU A 267 -20.32 -20.88 11.20
CA LEU A 267 -19.55 -19.65 11.43
C LEU A 267 -18.59 -19.76 12.64
N GLU A 268 -17.44 -20.43 12.50
CA GLU A 268 -16.42 -20.44 13.56
C GLU A 268 -15.37 -19.34 13.39
N SER A 269 -15.27 -18.71 12.22
CA SER A 269 -14.39 -17.56 12.01
C SER A 269 -15.04 -16.49 11.16
N TYR A 270 -14.82 -15.22 11.52
CA TYR A 270 -15.22 -14.06 10.72
C TYR A 270 -14.02 -13.14 10.50
N PHE A 271 -14.19 -12.12 9.66
CA PHE A 271 -13.17 -11.11 9.44
C PHE A 271 -13.54 -9.82 10.17
N SER A 272 -12.75 -9.45 11.18
CA SER A 272 -12.88 -8.18 11.88
C SER A 272 -12.22 -7.08 11.05
N LYS A 273 -12.98 -6.03 10.74
CA LYS A 273 -12.47 -4.86 10.05
C LYS A 273 -11.60 -4.03 10.98
N LEU A 274 -10.46 -3.57 10.48
CA LEU A 274 -9.61 -2.57 11.11
C LEU A 274 -9.35 -1.45 10.10
N GLU A 275 -9.60 -0.20 10.52
CA GLU A 275 -9.54 0.98 9.66
C GLU A 275 -8.35 1.85 10.00
N LYS A 276 -7.97 2.71 9.04
CA LYS A 276 -6.91 3.70 9.15
C LYS A 276 -5.55 3.09 9.50
N VAL A 277 -5.17 2.10 8.70
CA VAL A 277 -3.97 1.31 8.95
C VAL A 277 -2.87 1.55 7.94
N LYS A 278 -1.63 1.57 8.41
CA LYS A 278 -0.48 1.15 7.60
C LYS A 278 -0.57 -0.37 7.46
N LEU A 279 -0.64 -0.85 6.21
CA LEU A 279 -0.78 -2.28 5.95
C LEU A 279 0.45 -3.08 6.44
N PRO A 280 0.27 -4.31 6.95
CA PRO A 280 1.38 -5.15 7.40
C PRO A 280 2.36 -5.49 6.28
N ASP A 281 3.59 -5.82 6.67
CA ASP A 281 4.62 -6.31 5.75
C ASP A 281 4.22 -7.66 5.10
N HIS A 282 4.89 -8.01 4.00
CA HIS A 282 4.81 -9.30 3.31
C HIS A 282 3.42 -9.71 2.83
N SER A 283 2.65 -8.76 2.29
CA SER A 283 1.40 -9.08 1.58
C SER A 283 1.65 -9.95 0.34
N VAL A 284 0.74 -10.89 0.09
CA VAL A 284 0.67 -11.70 -1.12
C VAL A 284 -0.49 -11.18 -1.98
N LEU A 285 -0.18 -10.70 -3.18
CA LEU A 285 -1.20 -10.27 -4.16
C LEU A 285 -1.84 -11.51 -4.79
N TYR A 286 -3.16 -11.69 -4.59
CA TYR A 286 -3.87 -12.90 -5.01
C TYR A 286 -4.58 -12.78 -6.35
N ALA A 287 -5.17 -11.61 -6.65
CA ALA A 287 -5.89 -11.40 -7.90
C ALA A 287 -6.01 -9.92 -8.26
N TYR A 288 -5.89 -9.64 -9.55
CA TYR A 288 -6.38 -8.42 -10.17
C TYR A 288 -7.85 -8.69 -10.52
N VAL A 289 -8.77 -8.24 -9.68
CA VAL A 289 -10.20 -8.46 -9.94
C VAL A 289 -10.70 -7.25 -10.71
N ASN A 290 -10.99 -7.46 -11.99
CA ASN A 290 -11.77 -6.51 -12.76
C ASN A 290 -13.20 -6.64 -12.25
N VAL A 291 -13.56 -5.87 -11.22
CA VAL A 291 -14.91 -5.86 -10.68
C VAL A 291 -15.78 -5.29 -11.79
N THR A 292 -16.78 -6.07 -12.23
CA THR A 292 -17.65 -5.78 -13.38
C THR A 292 -18.67 -4.69 -13.10
N ASP A 293 -18.25 -3.61 -12.44
CA ASP A 293 -18.94 -2.33 -12.45
C ASP A 293 -17.96 -1.31 -13.02
N GLU A 294 -18.36 -0.70 -14.12
CA GLU A 294 -17.57 0.15 -15.00
C GLU A 294 -16.54 1.01 -14.24
N ASN A 295 -15.25 0.70 -14.45
CA ASN A 295 -14.03 1.41 -14.02
C ASN A 295 -13.44 1.17 -12.62
N ASN A 296 -13.91 0.21 -11.80
CA ASN A 296 -13.23 -0.10 -10.53
C ASN A 296 -12.39 -1.38 -10.59
N ILE A 297 -11.12 -1.21 -10.91
CA ILE A 297 -10.10 -2.25 -10.80
C ILE A 297 -9.74 -2.41 -9.32
N GLY A 298 -10.13 -3.52 -8.69
CA GLY A 298 -9.80 -3.84 -7.31
C GLY A 298 -8.59 -4.77 -7.21
N ASN A 299 -7.54 -4.36 -6.50
CA ASN A 299 -6.43 -5.25 -6.13
C ASN A 299 -6.78 -5.99 -4.84
N CYS A 300 -6.68 -7.32 -4.85
CA CYS A 300 -6.88 -8.13 -3.63
C CYS A 300 -5.53 -8.51 -3.01
N LEU A 301 -5.26 -7.95 -1.83
CA LEU A 301 -4.09 -8.29 -1.00
C LEU A 301 -4.51 -9.27 0.10
N ALA A 302 -3.71 -10.31 0.31
CA ALA A 302 -3.90 -11.29 1.36
C ALA A 302 -2.59 -11.54 2.11
N TRP A 303 -2.68 -11.88 3.40
CA TRP A 303 -1.51 -12.18 4.24
C TRP A 303 -1.62 -13.59 4.79
N PHE A 304 -0.48 -14.27 4.88
CA PHE A 304 -0.36 -15.61 5.45
C PHE A 304 0.75 -15.59 6.50
N GLY A 305 0.47 -16.14 7.67
CA GLY A 305 1.40 -16.12 8.80
C GLY A 305 1.19 -14.92 9.73
N GLU A 306 2.29 -14.43 10.29
CA GLU A 306 2.30 -13.35 11.27
C GLU A 306 2.06 -11.99 10.61
N LEU A 307 1.17 -11.18 11.20
CA LEU A 307 0.96 -9.80 10.79
C LEU A 307 1.95 -8.92 11.57
N MET A 308 2.86 -8.27 10.86
CA MET A 308 3.94 -7.46 11.42
C MET A 308 3.92 -6.04 10.88
N ASP A 309 4.49 -5.11 11.65
CA ASP A 309 4.63 -3.70 11.27
C ASP A 309 3.29 -3.00 10.98
N LEU A 310 2.25 -3.43 11.68
CA LEU A 310 0.92 -2.83 11.58
C LEU A 310 0.87 -1.59 12.46
N GLU A 311 0.36 -0.50 11.89
CA GLU A 311 0.19 0.77 12.58
C GLU A 311 -1.20 1.33 12.30
N ILE A 312 -1.77 2.03 13.28
CA ILE A 312 -3.04 2.74 13.18
C ILE A 312 -2.76 4.22 13.33
N HIS A 313 -3.13 4.99 12.31
CA HIS A 313 -2.93 6.44 12.28
C HIS A 313 -4.04 7.09 11.46
N ASP A 314 -4.58 8.20 11.95
CA ASP A 314 -5.79 8.81 11.39
C ASP A 314 -5.68 9.28 9.93
N ILE A 315 -4.46 9.47 9.44
CA ILE A 315 -4.17 9.91 8.06
C ILE A 315 -4.13 8.71 7.09
N ASP A 316 -3.94 7.49 7.60
CA ASP A 316 -3.84 6.31 6.75
C ASP A 316 -5.19 5.98 6.11
N PRO A 317 -5.26 5.76 4.79
CA PRO A 317 -6.52 5.55 4.09
C PRO A 317 -6.95 4.08 4.05
N TYR A 318 -6.08 3.15 4.46
CA TYR A 318 -6.31 1.73 4.22
C TYR A 318 -7.11 1.06 5.33
N GLU A 319 -7.78 -0.02 4.95
CA GLU A 319 -8.48 -0.93 5.85
C GLU A 319 -7.96 -2.36 5.63
N ILE A 320 -7.94 -3.15 6.70
CA ILE A 320 -7.58 -4.56 6.66
C ILE A 320 -8.64 -5.40 7.40
N TYR A 321 -8.90 -6.59 6.87
CA TYR A 321 -9.86 -7.54 7.41
C TYR A 321 -9.10 -8.69 8.05
N ILE A 322 -9.10 -8.76 9.38
CA ILE A 322 -8.33 -9.74 10.16
C ILE A 322 -9.25 -10.91 10.53
N ARG A 323 -8.85 -12.13 10.14
CA ARG A 323 -9.59 -13.34 10.52
C ARG A 323 -9.52 -13.56 12.03
N VAL A 324 -10.66 -13.75 12.68
CA VAL A 324 -10.84 -13.94 14.12
C VAL A 324 -11.90 -15.02 14.40
N HIS A 325 -12.00 -15.50 15.64
CA HIS A 325 -12.95 -16.55 16.03
C HIS A 325 -14.38 -16.01 16.16
N GLY A 326 -15.39 -16.84 15.91
CA GLY A 326 -16.82 -16.48 15.92
C GLY A 326 -17.40 -16.08 17.28
N SER A 327 -16.65 -16.21 18.37
CA SER A 327 -17.07 -15.77 19.71
C SER A 327 -16.65 -14.32 20.03
N GLU A 328 -15.82 -13.69 19.20
CA GLU A 328 -15.28 -12.35 19.51
C GLU A 328 -16.36 -11.25 19.41
N PRO A 329 -16.33 -10.22 20.27
CA PRO A 329 -17.27 -9.11 20.21
C PRO A 329 -17.14 -8.37 18.86
N GLY A 330 -18.18 -8.51 18.04
CA GLY A 330 -18.19 -8.16 16.60
C GLY A 330 -18.74 -9.30 15.73
N SER A 331 -18.82 -10.52 16.28
CA SER A 331 -19.28 -11.73 15.60
C SER A 331 -20.78 -11.87 15.36
N MET A 332 -21.60 -10.90 15.76
CA MET A 332 -23.05 -10.97 15.54
C MET A 332 -23.62 -9.66 15.00
N GLY A 333 -23.53 -9.52 13.68
CA GLY A 333 -24.66 -9.07 12.87
C GLY A 333 -25.73 -10.17 12.71
N LEU A 334 -25.91 -11.05 13.69
CA LEU A 334 -27.11 -11.89 13.75
C LEU A 334 -28.25 -10.98 14.16
N SER A 335 -29.04 -10.59 13.16
CA SER A 335 -30.33 -9.91 13.29
C SER A 335 -31.04 -10.38 14.57
N VAL A 336 -31.18 -9.46 15.52
CA VAL A 336 -31.83 -9.62 16.84
C VAL A 336 -33.33 -9.98 16.71
N ASN A 337 -33.80 -10.24 15.50
CA ASN A 337 -35.19 -10.53 15.19
C ASN A 337 -35.54 -12.02 15.37
N SER A 338 -34.61 -12.98 15.34
CA SER A 338 -34.98 -14.41 15.44
C SER A 338 -35.25 -14.88 16.89
N LEU A 339 -34.52 -14.36 17.87
CA LEU A 339 -34.67 -14.74 19.29
C LEU A 339 -35.89 -14.07 19.96
N LYS A 340 -36.22 -12.83 19.58
CA LYS A 340 -37.40 -12.13 20.13
C LYS A 340 -38.72 -12.82 19.76
N TRP A 341 -38.84 -13.37 18.56
CA TRP A 341 -40.07 -14.06 18.15
C TRP A 341 -40.28 -15.39 18.86
N SER A 342 -39.21 -16.11 19.23
CA SER A 342 -39.35 -17.36 19.99
C SER A 342 -39.91 -17.12 21.40
N LEU A 343 -39.44 -16.07 22.10
CA LEU A 343 -39.99 -15.66 23.40
C LEU A 343 -41.43 -15.14 23.29
N VAL A 344 -41.74 -14.36 22.26
CA VAL A 344 -43.11 -13.86 22.02
C VAL A 344 -44.07 -15.01 21.70
N ILE A 345 -43.67 -15.97 20.87
CA ILE A 345 -44.48 -17.15 20.55
C ILE A 345 -44.73 -18.00 21.81
N ALA A 346 -43.72 -18.19 22.67
CA ALA A 346 -43.88 -18.92 23.93
C ALA A 346 -44.85 -18.25 24.91
N ILE A 347 -44.80 -16.92 25.02
CA ILE A 347 -45.71 -16.14 25.88
C ILE A 347 -47.14 -16.15 25.32
N VAL A 348 -47.30 -15.98 24.01
CA VAL A 348 -48.63 -16.02 23.36
C VAL A 348 -49.26 -17.41 23.44
N SER A 349 -48.46 -18.47 23.26
CA SER A 349 -48.96 -19.86 23.36
C SER A 349 -49.41 -20.20 24.79
N SER A 350 -48.66 -19.76 25.80
CA SER A 350 -49.02 -20.00 27.20
C SER A 350 -50.25 -19.20 27.63
N ALA A 351 -50.38 -17.94 27.20
CA ALA A 351 -51.56 -17.12 27.48
C ALA A 351 -52.82 -17.65 26.79
N ALA A 352 -52.72 -18.09 25.52
CA ALA A 352 -53.83 -18.71 24.81
C ALA A 352 -54.25 -20.04 25.46
N GLY A 353 -53.28 -20.85 25.90
CA GLY A 353 -53.54 -22.07 26.67
C GLY A 353 -54.35 -21.80 27.93
N LEU A 354 -53.94 -20.81 28.74
CA LEU A 354 -54.67 -20.42 29.95
C LEU A 354 -56.09 -19.92 29.64
N LEU A 355 -56.27 -19.13 28.59
CA LEU A 355 -57.59 -18.64 28.19
C LEU A 355 -58.52 -19.76 27.72
N THR A 356 -58.01 -20.76 26.99
CA THR A 356 -58.82 -21.92 26.57
C THR A 356 -59.21 -22.80 27.76
N ILE A 357 -58.33 -22.96 28.75
CA ILE A 357 -58.65 -23.71 29.99
C ILE A 357 -59.70 -22.96 30.82
N ILE A 358 -59.58 -21.63 30.95
CA ILE A 358 -60.56 -20.81 31.67
C ILE A 358 -61.92 -20.84 30.95
N PHE A 359 -61.93 -20.71 29.62
CA PHE A 359 -63.16 -20.78 28.83
C PHE A 359 -63.80 -22.18 28.88
N GLY A 360 -62.98 -23.23 28.79
CA GLY A 360 -63.42 -24.62 28.96
C GLY A 360 -64.01 -24.87 30.35
N TYR A 361 -63.39 -24.33 31.41
CA TYR A 361 -63.93 -24.39 32.77
C TYR A 361 -65.26 -23.62 32.90
N PHE A 362 -65.38 -22.45 32.28
CA PHE A 362 -66.64 -21.69 32.25
C PHE A 362 -67.76 -22.45 31.52
N LEU A 363 -67.45 -23.08 30.37
CA LEU A 363 -68.41 -23.91 29.63
C LEU A 363 -68.77 -25.18 30.41
N TRP A 364 -67.80 -25.83 31.05
CA TRP A 364 -68.03 -27.01 31.88
C TRP A 364 -68.90 -26.68 33.10
N LYS A 365 -68.64 -25.54 33.75
CA LYS A 365 -69.46 -25.02 34.86
C LYS A 365 -70.87 -24.63 34.41
N LYS A 366 -71.06 -24.18 33.16
CA LYS A 366 -72.37 -23.88 32.58
C LYS A 366 -73.17 -25.14 32.23
N ASN A 367 -72.49 -26.27 31.99
CA ASN A 367 -73.11 -27.56 31.64
C ASN A 367 -73.32 -28.50 32.84
N LEU A 368 -72.84 -28.17 34.04
CA LEU A 368 -73.14 -28.89 35.29
C LEU A 368 -74.53 -28.55 35.87
N GLY A 369 -75.50 -28.27 35.00
CA GLY A 369 -76.87 -27.90 35.41
C GLY A 369 -77.98 -28.40 34.49
N LYS A 370 -77.70 -29.31 33.54
CA LYS A 370 -78.75 -29.99 32.75
C LYS A 370 -78.35 -31.41 32.42
N GLU A 371 -78.93 -32.34 33.17
CA GLU A 371 -79.00 -33.76 32.82
C GLU A 371 -80.14 -33.99 31.83
N GLY A 372 -79.90 -34.79 30.77
CA GLY A 372 -80.99 -35.33 29.93
C GLY A 372 -80.65 -35.60 28.44
N ARG A 373 -80.15 -36.81 28.15
CA ARG A 373 -80.54 -37.78 27.07
C ARG A 373 -81.17 -37.21 25.76
N THR A 374 -80.79 -37.59 24.52
CA THR A 374 -80.78 -38.96 23.95
C THR A 374 -80.13 -39.00 22.54
N THR A 375 -79.36 -40.06 22.31
CA THR A 375 -79.00 -40.86 21.12
C THR A 375 -79.44 -40.48 19.68
N GLY A 376 -78.44 -40.30 18.79
CA GLY A 376 -78.18 -41.12 17.58
C GLY A 376 -78.92 -40.84 16.25
N ARG A 377 -78.18 -40.46 15.20
CA ARG A 377 -78.12 -41.15 13.89
C ARG A 377 -77.00 -40.57 13.00
N MET A 378 -76.09 -41.45 12.58
CA MET A 378 -75.14 -41.27 11.48
C MET A 378 -75.88 -41.45 10.16
N SER A 379 -75.74 -40.53 9.20
CA SER A 379 -75.82 -40.75 7.74
C SER A 379 -75.74 -39.41 7.01
N GLU A 380 -74.58 -39.15 6.39
CA GLU A 380 -74.42 -38.73 4.99
C GLU A 380 -75.32 -37.60 4.43
N ILE A 381 -74.70 -36.48 4.03
CA ILE A 381 -74.81 -35.87 2.68
C ILE A 381 -73.72 -34.79 2.54
N ILE A 382 -72.79 -35.08 1.64
CA ILE A 382 -71.93 -34.14 0.94
C ILE A 382 -72.81 -33.31 0.00
N SER A 383 -72.70 -31.98 -0.01
CA SER A 383 -72.60 -31.19 -1.25
C SER A 383 -72.54 -29.68 -0.99
N ASN A 384 -71.71 -29.01 -1.79
CA ASN A 384 -71.79 -27.61 -2.19
C ASN A 384 -71.42 -26.52 -1.17
N ILE A 385 -70.12 -26.27 -1.04
CA ILE A 385 -69.61 -24.91 -1.33
C ILE A 385 -68.47 -25.06 -2.32
N SER A 386 -68.83 -25.12 -3.59
CA SER A 386 -67.95 -24.78 -4.71
C SER A 386 -68.00 -23.27 -4.94
N ALA A 387 -66.87 -22.72 -5.40
CA ALA A 387 -66.69 -21.43 -6.07
C ALA A 387 -66.25 -20.24 -5.19
N ALA A 388 -64.94 -20.17 -4.95
CA ALA A 388 -64.18 -18.97 -5.26
C ALA A 388 -62.79 -19.38 -5.78
N ARG A 389 -62.76 -19.76 -7.06
CA ARG A 389 -61.53 -19.78 -7.85
C ARG A 389 -61.37 -18.39 -8.41
N GLU A 390 -60.32 -17.69 -8.02
CA GLU A 390 -59.67 -16.77 -8.95
C GLU A 390 -58.20 -17.17 -9.08
N LYS A 391 -57.82 -17.31 -10.34
CA LYS A 391 -56.59 -17.94 -10.84
C LYS A 391 -55.80 -16.78 -11.43
N ASN A 392 -54.55 -16.58 -11.01
CA ASN A 392 -53.57 -15.91 -11.84
C ASN A 392 -52.24 -16.68 -11.79
N ASN A 393 -51.63 -16.76 -12.96
CA ASN A 393 -50.57 -17.67 -13.35
C ASN A 393 -49.18 -17.12 -13.01
N THR A 394 -48.19 -18.03 -13.12
CA THR A 394 -46.73 -17.84 -13.06
C THR A 394 -46.13 -17.54 -11.68
N GLU A 395 -46.17 -18.54 -10.80
CA GLU A 395 -45.15 -18.67 -9.76
C GLU A 395 -44.52 -20.05 -9.87
N LEU A 396 -43.19 -20.08 -9.89
CA LEU A 396 -42.43 -21.32 -9.67
C LEU A 396 -42.92 -21.94 -8.35
N PRO A 397 -43.32 -23.22 -8.32
CA PRO A 397 -43.72 -23.83 -7.06
C PRO A 397 -42.54 -23.82 -6.09
N LEU A 398 -42.65 -23.00 -5.05
CA LEU A 398 -41.68 -22.95 -3.96
C LEU A 398 -41.88 -24.20 -3.09
N PHE A 399 -41.00 -25.18 -3.24
CA PHE A 399 -40.97 -26.36 -2.39
C PHE A 399 -40.12 -26.09 -1.14
N ASN A 400 -40.66 -26.42 0.03
CA ASN A 400 -39.88 -26.42 1.27
C ASN A 400 -38.76 -27.46 1.19
N LEU A 401 -37.56 -27.11 1.66
CA LEU A 401 -36.41 -28.01 1.76
C LEU A 401 -36.77 -29.33 2.46
N ARG A 402 -37.64 -29.33 3.48
CA ARG A 402 -38.12 -30.56 4.12
C ARG A 402 -38.85 -31.50 3.15
N SER A 403 -39.69 -30.97 2.27
CA SER A 403 -40.39 -31.75 1.25
C SER A 403 -39.42 -32.28 0.19
N ILE A 404 -38.44 -31.47 -0.21
CA ILE A 404 -37.38 -31.89 -1.14
C ILE A 404 -36.56 -33.02 -0.53
N LEU A 405 -36.14 -32.91 0.73
CA LEU A 405 -35.40 -33.94 1.44
C LEU A 405 -36.20 -35.24 1.58
N ALA A 406 -37.48 -35.16 1.94
CA ALA A 406 -38.33 -36.34 2.05
C ALA A 406 -38.52 -37.05 0.71
N THR A 407 -38.74 -36.30 -0.37
CA THR A 407 -39.07 -36.86 -1.70
C THR A 407 -37.85 -37.31 -2.51
N THR A 408 -36.65 -36.80 -2.16
CA THR A 408 -35.35 -37.27 -2.70
C THR A 408 -34.68 -38.31 -1.82
N ASN A 409 -35.29 -38.66 -0.67
CA ASN A 409 -34.69 -39.49 0.38
C ASN A 409 -33.30 -38.97 0.81
N ASN A 410 -33.27 -37.71 1.24
CA ASN A 410 -32.07 -36.97 1.65
C ASN A 410 -30.97 -36.98 0.59
N PHE A 411 -31.34 -36.76 -0.68
CA PHE A 411 -30.42 -36.78 -1.84
C PHE A 411 -29.62 -38.09 -1.95
N SER A 412 -30.28 -39.24 -1.73
CA SER A 412 -29.64 -40.55 -1.90
C SER A 412 -29.06 -40.72 -3.31
N GLU A 413 -27.83 -41.23 -3.42
CA GLU A 413 -27.18 -41.56 -4.70
C GLU A 413 -28.00 -42.53 -5.54
N THR A 414 -28.82 -43.39 -4.92
CA THR A 414 -29.75 -44.29 -5.63
C THR A 414 -30.82 -43.54 -6.44
N ASN A 415 -31.09 -42.28 -6.09
CA ASN A 415 -32.05 -41.42 -6.77
C ASN A 415 -31.35 -40.44 -7.72
N LYS A 416 -30.01 -40.46 -7.85
CA LYS A 416 -29.28 -39.57 -8.75
C LYS A 416 -29.45 -40.04 -10.19
N LEU A 417 -29.93 -39.14 -11.04
CA LEU A 417 -30.12 -39.38 -12.48
C LEU A 417 -28.86 -39.03 -13.29
N GLY A 418 -28.01 -38.15 -12.77
CA GLY A 418 -26.75 -37.75 -13.40
C GLY A 418 -26.15 -36.50 -12.75
N GLU A 419 -24.94 -36.13 -13.17
CA GLU A 419 -24.24 -34.92 -12.72
C GLU A 419 -23.49 -34.30 -13.90
N GLY A 420 -23.59 -32.97 -14.05
CA GLY A 420 -22.90 -32.21 -15.09
C GLY A 420 -22.46 -30.84 -14.57
N GLY A 421 -22.09 -29.93 -15.48
CA GLY A 421 -21.57 -28.59 -15.13
C GLY A 421 -22.54 -27.68 -14.34
N PHE A 422 -23.79 -28.09 -14.18
CA PHE A 422 -24.82 -27.40 -13.38
C PHE A 422 -25.19 -28.15 -12.10
N GLY A 423 -24.44 -29.19 -11.72
CA GLY A 423 -24.64 -29.98 -10.51
C GLY A 423 -25.42 -31.30 -10.70
N PRO A 424 -25.64 -32.05 -9.59
CA PRO A 424 -26.32 -33.34 -9.61
C PRO A 424 -27.85 -33.20 -9.74
N VAL A 425 -28.47 -34.06 -10.54
CA VAL A 425 -29.91 -34.13 -10.77
C VAL A 425 -30.49 -35.37 -10.10
N TYR A 426 -31.54 -35.22 -9.29
CA TYR A 426 -32.17 -36.31 -8.55
C TYR A 426 -33.60 -36.58 -9.02
N LYS A 427 -33.96 -37.86 -9.03
CA LYS A 427 -35.33 -38.35 -9.19
C LYS A 427 -36.11 -38.12 -7.91
N VAL A 428 -37.31 -37.57 -8.05
CA VAL A 428 -38.21 -37.26 -6.93
C VAL A 428 -39.42 -38.19 -7.00
N THR A 429 -39.84 -38.74 -5.86
CA THR A 429 -41.12 -39.49 -5.75
C THR A 429 -42.14 -38.58 -5.08
N LEU A 430 -43.23 -38.23 -5.79
CA LEU A 430 -44.32 -37.43 -5.23
C LEU A 430 -45.10 -38.28 -4.22
N LEU A 431 -45.06 -37.89 -2.95
CA LEU A 431 -45.94 -38.43 -1.91
C LEU A 431 -47.25 -37.63 -2.01
N TYR A 432 -48.34 -38.28 -2.45
CA TYR A 432 -49.69 -37.71 -2.47
C TYR A 432 -50.39 -37.89 -1.12
#